data_AF-A0A078IF77-F1
#
_entry.id   AF-A0A078IF77-F1
#
_cell.length_a   1.000
_cell.length_b   1.000
_cell.length_c   1.000
_cell.angle_alpha   90.00
_cell.angle_beta   90.00
_cell.angle_gamma   90.00
#
_symmetry.space_group_name_H-M   'P 1'
#
loop_
_entity.id
_entity.type
_entity.pdbx_description
1 polymer ?
#
loop_
_entity_poly.entity_id
_entity_poly.type
_entity_poly.pdbx_seq_one_letter_code
_entity_poly.pdbx_strand_id
1 'polypeptide(L)'
;MFMYPHVKDIWVTYLTKFVKRYGNTKLERARELFEHAISMAPSDAVRTLYLHYAKLEEDYGLAKRAMKVYEEATKKSWREAWEREIDLRLSVR
;
A
#
# COMPACT_ATOMS: atom_id res chain seq x y z
N MET A 1 -7.71 -16.06 -13.78
CA MET A 1 -7.08 -14.85 -13.23
C MET A 1 -7.93 -14.39 -12.05
N PHE A 2 -7.43 -14.44 -10.81
CA PHE A 2 -8.23 -14.06 -9.64
C PHE A 2 -8.42 -12.54 -9.63
N MET A 3 -9.68 -12.09 -9.74
CA MET A 3 -10.01 -10.67 -9.74
C MET A 3 -10.18 -10.17 -8.29
N TYR A 4 -9.83 -8.90 -8.08
CA TYR A 4 -10.17 -8.16 -6.85
C TYR A 4 -11.69 -8.29 -6.62
N PRO A 5 -12.16 -8.67 -5.41
CA PRO A 5 -11.67 -8.23 -4.10
C PRO A 5 -10.93 -9.27 -3.23
N HIS A 6 -10.99 -10.56 -3.56
CA HIS A 6 -10.42 -11.63 -2.71
C HIS A 6 -8.89 -11.60 -2.56
N VAL A 7 -8.21 -10.98 -3.52
CA VAL A 7 -6.74 -10.86 -3.54
C VAL A 7 -6.23 -9.97 -2.41
N LYS A 8 -7.05 -9.03 -1.92
CA LYS A 8 -6.71 -8.13 -0.79
C LYS A 8 -6.38 -8.92 0.47
N ASP A 9 -7.28 -9.83 0.87
CA ASP A 9 -7.17 -10.56 2.13
C ASP A 9 -5.98 -11.53 2.12
N ILE A 10 -5.66 -12.08 0.94
CA ILE A 10 -4.49 -12.92 0.72
C ILE A 10 -3.21 -12.11 0.96
N TRP A 11 -3.08 -10.93 0.34
CA TRP A 11 -1.92 -10.05 0.53
C TRP A 11 -1.78 -9.59 1.98
N VAL A 12 -2.87 -9.12 2.59
CA VAL A 12 -2.86 -8.68 3.99
C VAL A 12 -2.42 -9.81 4.91
N THR A 13 -3.05 -10.99 4.79
CA THR A 13 -2.71 -12.16 5.62
C THR A 13 -1.26 -12.61 5.42
N TYR A 14 -0.80 -12.64 4.16
CA TYR A 14 0.56 -13.04 3.83
C TYR A 14 1.59 -12.05 4.39
N LEU A 15 1.39 -10.74 4.16
CA LEU A 15 2.28 -9.69 4.65
C LEU A 15 2.32 -9.67 6.18
N THR A 16 1.18 -9.74 6.87
CA THR A 16 1.16 -9.79 8.34
C THR A 16 1.93 -10.99 8.89
N LYS A 17 1.75 -12.19 8.30
CA LYS A 17 2.50 -13.39 8.71
C LYS A 17 3.99 -13.27 8.38
N PHE A 18 4.33 -12.68 7.24
CA PHE A 18 5.71 -12.48 6.80
C PHE A 18 6.44 -11.52 7.73
N VAL A 19 5.85 -10.37 8.03
CA VAL A 19 6.42 -9.35 8.93
C VAL A 19 6.59 -9.92 10.34
N LYS A 20 5.57 -10.62 10.88
CA LYS A 20 5.67 -11.26 12.20
C LYS A 20 6.81 -12.28 12.30
N ARG A 21 7.12 -12.97 11.20
CA ARG A 21 8.14 -14.03 11.18
C ARG A 21 9.53 -13.55 10.80
N TYR A 22 9.65 -12.58 9.90
CA TYR A 22 10.91 -12.20 9.25
C TYR A 22 11.21 -10.70 9.30
N GLY A 23 10.46 -9.90 10.06
CA GLY A 23 10.56 -8.42 10.09
C GLY A 23 11.98 -7.88 10.24
N ASN A 24 12.84 -8.55 11.02
CA ASN A 24 14.22 -8.10 11.25
C ASN A 24 15.29 -8.82 10.39
N THR A 25 14.94 -9.88 9.66
CA THR A 25 15.93 -10.71 8.94
C THR A 25 15.86 -10.55 7.43
N LYS A 26 14.70 -10.22 6.87
CA LYS A 26 14.51 -10.12 5.41
C LYS A 26 13.74 -8.86 5.03
N LEU A 27 14.25 -7.70 5.46
CA LEU A 27 13.61 -6.41 5.24
C LEU A 27 13.49 -6.06 3.75
N GLU A 28 14.56 -6.25 2.94
CA GLU A 28 14.49 -5.98 1.50
C GLU A 28 13.43 -6.83 0.80
N ARG A 29 13.26 -8.09 1.23
CA ARG A 29 12.21 -8.95 0.67
C ARG A 29 10.81 -8.48 1.04
N ALA A 30 10.63 -7.96 2.26
CA ALA A 30 9.36 -7.36 2.67
C ALA A 30 9.02 -6.15 1.78
N ARG A 31 10.01 -5.31 1.45
CA ARG A 31 9.83 -4.15 0.57
C ARG A 31 9.35 -4.55 -0.82
N GLU A 32 10.02 -5.51 -1.46
CA GLU A 32 9.63 -6.02 -2.77
C GLU A 32 8.17 -6.54 -2.77
N LEU A 33 7.78 -7.25 -1.72
CA LEU A 33 6.41 -7.75 -1.56
C LEU A 33 5.40 -6.62 -1.39
N PHE A 34 5.71 -5.59 -0.62
CA PHE A 34 4.86 -4.42 -0.46
C PHE A 34 4.73 -3.63 -1.76
N GLU A 35 5.82 -3.41 -2.49
CA GLU A 35 5.79 -2.73 -3.80
C GLU A 35 4.95 -3.51 -4.82
N HIS A 36 5.08 -4.83 -4.84
CA HIS A 36 4.27 -5.69 -5.70
C HIS A 36 2.78 -5.68 -5.30
N ALA A 37 2.47 -5.70 -4.00
CA ALA A 37 1.09 -5.58 -3.52
C ALA A 37 0.47 -4.23 -3.91
N ILE A 38 1.24 -3.14 -3.82
CA ILE A 38 0.82 -1.78 -4.16
C ILE A 38 0.58 -1.61 -5.66
N SER A 39 1.37 -2.29 -6.51
CA SER A 39 1.21 -2.20 -7.97
C SER A 39 -0.04 -2.93 -8.47
N MET A 40 -0.45 -4.00 -7.78
CA MET A 40 -1.65 -4.77 -8.13
C MET A 40 -2.92 -4.31 -7.42
N ALA A 41 -2.80 -3.54 -6.34
CA ALA A 41 -3.96 -3.09 -5.58
C ALA A 41 -4.68 -1.93 -6.29
N PRO A 42 -6.02 -1.99 -6.42
CA PRO A 42 -6.81 -0.84 -6.80
C PRO A 42 -6.75 0.23 -5.71
N SER A 43 -6.98 1.46 -6.13
CA SER A 43 -6.95 2.69 -5.35
C SER A 43 -7.51 2.59 -3.93
N ASP A 44 -8.68 1.97 -3.78
CA ASP A 44 -9.39 1.88 -2.51
C ASP A 44 -8.61 1.11 -1.41
N ALA A 45 -7.80 0.12 -1.79
CA ALA A 45 -7.04 -0.70 -0.84
C ALA A 45 -5.59 -0.25 -0.66
N VAL A 46 -5.08 0.57 -1.59
CA VAL A 46 -3.67 0.96 -1.63
C VAL A 46 -3.28 1.73 -0.37
N ARG A 47 -4.17 2.58 0.15
CA ARG A 47 -3.94 3.36 1.38
C ARG A 47 -3.58 2.48 2.58
N THR A 48 -4.28 1.36 2.75
CA THR A 48 -4.04 0.47 3.90
C THR A 48 -2.69 -0.24 3.78
N LEU A 49 -2.32 -0.63 2.56
CA LEU A 49 -1.02 -1.25 2.27
C LEU A 49 0.14 -0.29 2.54
N TYR A 50 0.02 0.97 2.12
CA TYR A 50 1.02 2.00 2.42
C TYR A 50 1.20 2.24 3.93
N LEU A 51 0.11 2.27 4.70
CA LEU A 51 0.18 2.40 6.16
C LEU A 51 0.92 1.23 6.81
N HIS A 52 0.64 0.00 6.37
CA HIS A 52 1.34 -1.19 6.87
C HIS A 52 2.82 -1.19 6.46
N TYR A 53 3.13 -0.71 5.25
CA TYR A 53 4.50 -0.60 4.78
C TYR A 53 5.30 0.44 5.56
N ALA A 54 4.71 1.61 5.82
CA ALA A 54 5.37 2.65 6.61
C ALA A 54 5.64 2.17 8.04
N LYS A 55 4.69 1.47 8.65
CA LYS A 55 4.87 0.88 9.99
C LYS A 55 5.99 -0.16 10.04
N LEU A 56 6.15 -0.98 9.00
CA LEU A 56 7.30 -1.88 8.88
C LEU A 56 8.63 -1.12 8.88
N GLU A 57 8.72 -0.03 8.11
CA GLU A 57 9.93 0.79 8.05
C GLU A 57 10.20 1.57 9.35
N GLU A 58 9.17 1.91 10.11
CA GLU A 58 9.32 2.50 11.45
C GLU A 58 9.87 1.47 12.45
N ASP A 59 9.34 0.25 12.44
CA ASP A 59 9.68 -0.78 13.43
C ASP A 59 11.04 -1.44 13.16
N TYR A 60 11.41 -1.63 11.89
CA TYR A 60 12.62 -2.40 11.49
C TYR A 60 13.54 -1.66 10.51
N GLY A 61 13.10 -0.53 9.96
CA GLY A 61 13.80 0.19 8.90
C GLY A 61 14.39 1.52 9.37
N LEU A 62 14.43 2.47 8.44
CA LEU A 62 14.92 3.83 8.69
C LEU A 62 13.74 4.80 8.67
N ALA A 63 13.66 5.69 9.67
CA ALA A 63 12.62 6.72 9.75
C ALA A 63 12.52 7.58 8.47
N LYS A 64 13.66 7.85 7.81
CA LYS A 64 13.69 8.59 6.53
C LYS A 64 12.95 7.85 5.41
N ARG A 65 13.01 6.51 5.37
CA ARG A 65 12.27 5.71 4.39
C ARG A 65 10.79 5.66 4.74
N ALA A 66 10.45 5.49 6.01
CA ALA A 66 9.05 5.56 6.45
C ALA A 66 8.39 6.89 6.02
N MET A 67 9.09 8.02 6.20
CA MET A 67 8.63 9.33 5.74
C MET A 67 8.36 9.37 4.23
N LYS A 68 9.27 8.81 3.43
CA LYS A 68 9.10 8.72 1.97
C LYS A 68 7.87 7.90 1.58
N VAL A 69 7.61 6.79 2.28
CA VAL A 69 6.42 5.95 2.06
C VAL A 69 5.13 6.72 2.36
N TYR A 70 5.10 7.52 3.43
CA TYR A 70 3.95 8.40 3.73
C TYR A 70 3.74 9.49 2.67
N GLU A 71 4.81 10.10 2.16
CA GLU A 71 4.73 11.08 1.06
C GLU A 71 4.16 10.47 -0.22
N GLU A 72 4.56 9.25 -0.56
CA GLU A 72 4.02 8.53 -1.72
C GLU A 72 2.55 8.17 -1.52
N ALA A 73 2.19 7.71 -0.33
CA ALA A 73 0.80 7.38 0.03
C ALA A 73 -0.13 8.60 -0.11
N THR A 74 0.31 9.76 0.39
CA THR A 74 -0.46 11.00 0.28
C THR A 74 -0.62 11.42 -1.17
N LYS A 75 0.47 11.50 -1.96
CA LYS A 75 0.42 11.84 -3.40
C LYS A 75 -0.56 10.96 -4.19
N LYS A 76 -0.55 9.64 -3.95
CA LYS A 76 -1.46 8.71 -4.63
C LYS A 76 -2.91 8.95 -4.22
N SER A 77 -3.15 9.18 -2.92
CA SER A 77 -4.50 9.47 -2.42
C SER A 77 -5.09 10.79 -2.92
N TRP A 78 -4.26 11.82 -3.07
CA TRP A 78 -4.70 13.10 -3.63
C TRP A 78 -5.15 12.91 -5.08
N ARG A 79 -4.37 12.22 -5.91
CA ARG A 79 -4.74 11.95 -7.31
C ARG A 79 -6.14 11.31 -7.44
N GLU A 80 -6.42 10.31 -6.61
CA GLU A 80 -7.70 9.61 -6.60
C GLU A 80 -8.88 10.53 -6.21
N ALA A 81 -8.67 11.41 -5.23
CA ALA A 81 -9.69 12.37 -4.82
C ALA A 81 -10.02 13.35 -5.95
N TRP A 82 -8.99 13.85 -6.64
CA TRP A 82 -9.16 14.73 -7.79
C TRP A 82 -9.84 14.04 -8.98
N GLU A 83 -9.49 12.79 -9.28
CA GLU A 83 -10.15 12.01 -10.34
C GLU A 83 -11.62 11.72 -10.03
N ARG A 84 -11.95 11.34 -8.79
CA ARG A 84 -13.35 11.17 -8.35
C ARG A 84 -14.16 12.46 -8.51
N GLU A 85 -13.56 13.61 -8.17
CA GLU A 85 -14.25 14.90 -8.26
C GLU A 85 -14.48 15.34 -9.72
N ILE A 86 -13.52 15.09 -10.62
CA ILE A 86 -13.69 15.31 -12.06
C ILE A 86 -14.79 14.42 -12.64
N ASP A 87 -14.79 13.13 -12.30
CA ASP A 87 -15.79 12.16 -12.78
C ASP A 87 -17.20 12.54 -12.33
N LEU A 88 -17.38 12.92 -11.06
CA LEU A 88 -18.63 13.46 -10.55
C LEU A 88 -19.07 14.73 -11.30
N ARG A 89 -18.14 15.62 -11.65
CA ARG A 89 -18.44 16.87 -12.36
C ARG A 89 -18.80 16.65 -13.84
N LEU A 90 -18.27 15.58 -14.46
CA LEU A 90 -18.59 15.18 -15.82
C LEU A 90 -19.89 14.36 -15.90
N SER A 91 -20.22 13.56 -14.88
CA SER A 91 -21.46 12.76 -14.82
C SER A 91 -22.73 13.58 -14.59
N VAL A 92 -22.60 14.84 -14.13
CA VAL A 92 -23.72 15.76 -13.88
C VAL A 92 -23.97 16.70 -15.09
N ARG A 93 -23.27 16.48 -16.22
CA ARG A 93 -23.52 17.13 -17.52
C ARG A 93 -24.06 16.13 -18.52
#